data_AF-A0A418MLF7-F1
#
_entry.id   AF-A0A418MLF7-F1
#
_cell.length_a   1.000
_cell.length_b   1.000
_cell.length_c   1.000
_cell.angle_alpha   90.00
_cell.angle_beta   90.00
_cell.angle_gamma   90.00
#
_symmetry.space_group_name_H-M   'P 1'
#
loop_
_entity.id
_entity.type
_entity.pdbx_description
1 polymer ?
#
loop_
_entity_poly.entity_id
_entity_poly.type
_entity_poly.pdbx_seq_one_letter_code
_entity_poly.pdbx_strand_id
1 'polypeptide(L)'
;MRRYLLALFSLFAAIAGTELTGPPAAAAQTVFNTAPPAAIRVAIRENNPSGEPDPRGRIVWVQTVPFEEYCKDVLPNEWMPSWSSESLKAGAIAVKMFSWYHHLHPVTIGGFTFDVDNTTNFQVFRYLSGQVDTNQAVEAVRRLAFTLPNGDIMELNYRAGYRNNPNWQYRNAQKMAQWGSEYWAERGRSYLQILQFYYMDRSLLQVP
;
A
#
# COMPACT_ATOMS: atom_id res chain seq x y z
N MET A 1 -5.22 -43.98 74.26
CA MET A 1 -4.23 -43.12 74.94
C MET A 1 -3.45 -42.34 73.90
N ARG A 2 -3.24 -41.04 74.19
CA ARG A 2 -2.42 -40.02 73.49
C ARG A 2 -2.82 -39.60 72.05
N ARG A 3 -3.42 -38.41 72.03
CA ARG A 3 -3.65 -37.51 70.90
C ARG A 3 -2.31 -36.91 70.43
N TYR A 4 -2.13 -36.77 69.13
CA TYR A 4 -1.21 -35.80 68.53
C TYR A 4 -1.98 -35.02 67.47
N LEU A 5 -2.31 -33.76 67.76
CA LEU A 5 -2.72 -32.79 66.75
C LEU A 5 -1.44 -32.22 66.13
N LEU A 6 -1.21 -32.47 64.84
CA LEU A 6 -0.29 -31.65 64.04
C LEU A 6 -1.10 -30.54 63.37
N ALA A 7 -0.82 -29.30 63.76
CA ALA A 7 -1.26 -28.12 63.02
C ALA A 7 -0.34 -27.93 61.81
N LEU A 8 -0.86 -28.13 60.59
CA LEU A 8 -0.19 -27.69 59.37
C LEU A 8 -0.46 -26.21 59.16
N PHE A 9 0.58 -25.38 59.28
CA PHE A 9 0.60 -24.03 58.75
C PHE A 9 0.86 -24.10 57.24
N SER A 10 -0.16 -23.83 56.42
CA SER A 10 0.02 -23.62 54.98
C SER A 10 0.56 -22.22 54.74
N LEU A 11 1.85 -22.13 54.38
CA LEU A 11 2.49 -20.90 53.92
C LEU A 11 2.13 -20.69 52.44
N PHE A 12 1.19 -19.78 52.14
CA PHE A 12 0.98 -19.33 50.77
C PHE A 12 2.12 -18.36 50.39
N ALA A 13 3.08 -18.82 49.59
CA ALA A 13 4.02 -17.95 48.93
C ALA A 13 3.32 -17.28 47.74
N ALA A 14 3.03 -15.99 47.86
CA ALA A 14 2.57 -15.18 46.73
C ALA A 14 3.73 -15.01 45.74
N ILE A 15 3.67 -15.68 44.60
CA ILE A 15 4.57 -15.42 43.47
C ILE A 15 4.06 -14.13 42.82
N ALA A 16 4.76 -13.02 43.05
CA ALA A 16 4.54 -11.79 42.30
C ALA A 16 4.95 -12.06 40.84
N GLY A 17 3.96 -12.20 39.97
CA GLY A 17 4.18 -12.26 38.53
C GLY A 17 4.66 -10.90 38.04
N THR A 18 5.91 -10.83 37.60
CA THR A 18 6.39 -9.72 36.78
C THR A 18 5.71 -9.82 35.43
N GLU A 19 4.73 -8.94 35.18
CA GLU A 19 4.21 -8.75 33.83
C GLU A 19 5.37 -8.29 32.93
N LEU A 20 5.78 -9.15 32.01
CA LEU A 20 6.70 -8.78 30.94
C LEU A 20 5.91 -7.88 29.97
N THR A 21 5.83 -6.59 30.28
CA THR A 21 5.30 -5.60 29.34
C THR A 21 6.27 -5.56 28.16
N GLY A 22 5.88 -6.17 27.04
CA GLY A 22 6.57 -5.99 25.78
C GLY A 22 6.66 -4.50 25.42
N PRO A 23 7.59 -4.09 24.54
CA PRO A 23 7.64 -2.71 24.08
C PRO A 23 6.24 -2.30 23.58
N PRO A 24 5.78 -1.07 23.88
CA PRO A 24 4.48 -0.62 23.40
C PRO A 24 4.44 -0.79 21.88
N ALA A 25 3.38 -1.43 21.38
CA ALA A 25 3.15 -1.51 19.94
C ALA A 25 3.23 -0.10 19.36
N ALA A 26 4.00 0.07 18.27
CA ALA A 26 4.09 1.35 17.59
C ALA A 26 2.66 1.85 17.28
N ALA A 27 2.38 3.12 17.56
CA ALA A 27 1.07 3.69 17.30
C ALA A 27 0.73 3.53 15.81
N ALA A 28 -0.52 3.12 15.53
CA ALA A 28 -1.00 2.96 14.16
C ALA A 28 -0.83 4.27 13.37
N GLN A 29 -0.27 4.16 12.17
CA GLN A 29 -0.14 5.28 11.23
C GLN A 29 -1.47 5.41 10.48
N THR A 30 -2.17 6.51 10.73
CA THR A 30 -3.50 6.79 10.19
C THR A 30 -3.47 8.05 9.36
N VAL A 31 -4.45 8.24 8.49
CA VAL A 31 -4.59 9.49 7.74
C VAL A 31 -4.90 10.72 8.62
N PHE A 32 -5.19 10.53 9.91
CA PHE A 32 -5.47 11.62 10.84
C PHE A 32 -4.21 12.13 11.56
N ASN A 33 -3.18 11.31 11.70
CA ASN A 33 -1.91 11.65 12.36
C ASN A 33 -0.69 11.59 11.43
N THR A 34 -0.87 11.09 10.21
CA THR A 34 0.16 10.99 9.19
C THR A 34 -0.31 11.77 7.96
N ALA A 35 0.49 12.73 7.51
CA ALA A 35 0.23 13.45 6.27
C ALA A 35 0.68 12.61 5.05
N PRO A 36 0.12 12.86 3.85
CA PRO A 36 0.70 12.35 2.61
C PRO A 36 2.19 12.70 2.52
N PRO A 37 3.06 11.82 1.98
CA PRO A 37 4.47 12.12 1.81
C PRO A 37 4.65 13.38 0.96
N ALA A 38 5.62 14.23 1.31
CA ALA A 38 6.00 15.34 0.43
C ALA A 38 6.70 14.83 -0.84
N ALA A 39 7.47 13.74 -0.70
CA ALA A 39 8.20 13.10 -1.76
C ALA A 39 8.36 11.59 -1.48
N ILE A 40 8.64 10.83 -2.54
CA ILE A 40 8.95 9.41 -2.53
C ILE A 40 10.41 9.22 -2.93
N ARG A 41 11.13 8.38 -2.18
CA ARG A 41 12.48 7.95 -2.51
C ARG A 41 12.41 6.69 -3.37
N VAL A 42 12.73 6.84 -4.65
CA VAL A 42 12.73 5.77 -5.65
C VAL A 42 14.15 5.25 -5.87
N ALA A 43 14.42 4.00 -5.52
CA ALA A 43 15.65 3.34 -5.95
C ALA A 43 15.61 3.08 -7.47
N ILE A 44 16.61 3.57 -8.18
CA ILE A 44 16.77 3.34 -9.60
C ILE A 44 17.71 2.15 -9.80
N ARG A 45 17.18 1.09 -10.42
CA ARG A 45 17.92 -0.14 -10.72
C ARG A 45 18.57 -0.10 -12.10
N GLU A 46 19.61 -0.90 -12.26
CA GLU A 46 20.19 -1.21 -13.57
C GLU A 46 19.14 -1.74 -14.54
N ASN A 47 19.29 -1.43 -15.82
CA ASN A 47 18.45 -1.99 -16.86
C ASN A 47 18.94 -3.38 -17.27
N ASN A 48 18.00 -4.24 -17.66
CA ASN A 48 18.26 -5.49 -18.34
C ASN A 48 18.74 -5.23 -19.80
N PRO A 49 19.14 -6.28 -20.56
CA PRO A 49 19.57 -6.12 -21.95
C PRO A 49 18.52 -5.55 -22.91
N SER A 50 17.22 -5.58 -22.58
CA SER A 50 16.16 -4.95 -23.37
C SER A 50 15.96 -3.47 -23.05
N GLY A 51 16.74 -2.91 -22.13
CA GLY A 51 16.64 -1.51 -21.71
C GLY A 51 15.57 -1.25 -20.64
N GLU A 52 14.95 -2.29 -20.09
CA GLU A 52 13.94 -2.18 -19.04
C GLU A 52 14.56 -2.30 -17.66
N PRO A 53 14.09 -1.57 -16.63
CA PRO A 53 14.59 -1.72 -15.27
C PRO A 53 14.53 -3.19 -14.81
N ASP A 54 15.67 -3.75 -14.38
CA ASP A 54 15.75 -5.14 -13.93
C ASP A 54 15.35 -5.25 -12.46
N PRO A 55 14.28 -6.00 -12.11
CA PRO A 55 13.91 -6.25 -10.72
C PRO A 55 15.02 -6.93 -9.89
N ARG A 56 15.97 -7.58 -10.55
CA ARG A 56 17.16 -8.20 -9.93
C ARG A 56 18.44 -7.37 -10.10
N GLY A 57 18.35 -6.25 -10.82
CA GLY A 57 19.46 -5.33 -11.05
C GLY A 57 19.91 -4.65 -9.76
N ARG A 58 21.19 -4.24 -9.72
CA ARG A 58 21.71 -3.48 -8.58
C ARG A 58 21.05 -2.11 -8.54
N ILE A 59 20.93 -1.56 -7.34
CA ILE A 59 20.53 -0.17 -7.15
C ILE A 59 21.72 0.71 -7.54
N VAL A 60 21.50 1.65 -8.44
CA VAL A 60 22.54 2.56 -8.95
C VAL A 60 22.51 3.88 -8.17
N TRP A 61 21.32 4.43 -7.91
CA TRP A 61 21.10 5.59 -7.04
C TRP A 61 19.67 5.62 -6.48
N VAL A 62 19.39 6.56 -5.57
CA VAL A 62 18.04 6.85 -5.07
C VAL A 62 17.62 8.25 -5.51
N GLN A 63 16.51 8.34 -6.24
CA GLN A 63 15.92 9.59 -6.70
C GLN A 63 14.81 10.02 -5.73
N THR A 64 14.75 11.30 -5.35
CA THR A 64 13.63 11.85 -4.58
C THR A 64 12.69 12.57 -5.53
N VAL A 65 11.42 12.16 -5.55
CA VAL A 65 10.39 12.64 -6.49
C VAL A 65 9.21 13.19 -5.71
N PRO A 66 8.66 14.39 -6.02
CA PRO A 66 7.44 14.88 -5.39
C PRO A 66 6.32 13.85 -5.46
N PHE A 67 5.57 13.66 -4.38
CA PHE A 67 4.66 12.51 -4.26
C PHE A 67 3.58 12.45 -5.34
N GLU A 68 2.99 13.60 -5.66
CA GLU A 68 1.98 13.68 -6.72
C GLU A 68 2.58 13.38 -8.10
N GLU A 69 3.78 13.90 -8.39
CA GLU A 69 4.49 13.62 -9.64
C GLU A 69 4.92 12.16 -9.76
N TYR A 70 5.34 11.53 -8.65
CA TYR A 70 5.57 10.08 -8.61
C TYR A 70 4.31 9.30 -9.01
N CYS A 71 3.14 9.67 -8.47
CA CYS A 71 1.89 9.01 -8.83
C CYS A 71 1.54 9.22 -10.32
N LYS A 72 1.78 10.42 -10.86
CA LYS A 72 1.59 10.76 -12.29
C LYS A 72 2.51 9.95 -13.19
N ASP A 73 3.74 9.71 -12.77
CA ASP A 73 4.74 8.93 -13.50
C ASP A 73 4.61 7.41 -13.34
N VAL A 74 3.88 6.92 -12.32
CA VAL A 74 3.60 5.48 -12.17
C VAL A 74 2.33 5.08 -12.92
N LEU A 75 1.26 5.86 -12.78
CA LEU A 75 -0.06 5.44 -13.28
C LEU A 75 -0.09 5.03 -14.76
N PRO A 76 0.53 5.75 -15.73
CA PRO A 76 0.49 5.35 -17.14
C PRO A 76 1.29 4.08 -17.46
N ASN A 77 2.14 3.62 -16.54
CA ASN A 77 2.91 2.39 -16.67
C ASN A 77 2.21 1.18 -16.03
N GLU A 78 1.16 1.42 -15.23
CA GLU A 78 0.39 0.40 -14.52
C GLU A 78 -1.06 0.28 -15.04
N TRP A 79 -1.64 1.39 -15.47
CA TRP A 79 -2.94 1.47 -16.14
C TRP A 79 -2.76 2.02 -17.54
N MET A 80 -3.44 1.44 -18.53
CA MET A 80 -3.39 1.97 -19.89
C MET A 80 -4.08 3.35 -19.91
N PRO A 81 -3.45 4.41 -20.42
CA PRO A 81 -4.03 5.76 -20.43
C PRO A 81 -5.38 5.86 -21.13
N SER A 82 -5.64 5.00 -22.11
CA SER A 82 -6.90 4.95 -22.87
C SER A 82 -8.06 4.26 -22.15
N TRP A 83 -7.84 3.75 -20.94
CA TRP A 83 -8.87 3.12 -20.13
C TRP A 83 -9.88 4.12 -19.58
N SER A 84 -11.04 3.60 -19.17
CA SER A 84 -12.13 4.38 -18.63
C SER A 84 -11.68 5.25 -17.45
N SER A 85 -12.13 6.51 -17.39
CA SER A 85 -11.73 7.46 -16.33
C SER A 85 -11.93 6.91 -14.90
N GLU A 86 -13.00 6.14 -14.67
CA GLU A 86 -13.26 5.51 -13.36
C GLU A 86 -12.27 4.39 -13.03
N SER A 87 -11.76 3.67 -14.04
CA SER A 87 -10.67 2.70 -13.88
C SER A 87 -9.36 3.41 -13.54
N LEU A 88 -9.05 4.50 -14.23
CA LEU A 88 -7.86 5.32 -13.96
C LEU A 88 -7.89 5.92 -12.55
N LYS A 89 -9.03 6.44 -12.08
CA LYS A 89 -9.19 6.97 -10.71
C LYS A 89 -9.01 5.88 -9.65
N ALA A 90 -9.53 4.67 -9.89
CA ALA A 90 -9.32 3.54 -8.99
C ALA A 90 -7.83 3.16 -8.94
N GLY A 91 -7.18 3.08 -10.11
CA GLY A 91 -5.74 2.87 -10.24
C GLY A 91 -4.92 3.95 -9.51
N ALA A 92 -5.28 5.22 -9.67
CA ALA A 92 -4.63 6.35 -9.01
C ALA A 92 -4.69 6.25 -7.48
N ILE A 93 -5.84 5.85 -6.89
CA ILE A 93 -5.95 5.58 -5.45
C ILE A 93 -5.03 4.43 -5.03
N ALA A 94 -5.01 3.33 -5.78
CA ALA A 94 -4.16 2.19 -5.45
C ALA A 94 -2.67 2.55 -5.51
N VAL A 95 -2.25 3.26 -6.58
CA VAL A 95 -0.88 3.75 -6.75
C VAL A 95 -0.46 4.63 -5.59
N LYS A 96 -1.31 5.59 -5.22
CA LYS A 96 -1.05 6.53 -4.13
C LYS A 96 -0.97 5.86 -2.76
N MET A 97 -1.90 4.96 -2.44
CA MET A 97 -1.90 4.28 -1.14
C MET A 97 -0.74 3.29 -1.01
N PHE A 98 -0.37 2.60 -2.10
CA PHE A 98 0.80 1.73 -2.13
C PHE A 98 2.07 2.51 -1.79
N SER A 99 2.33 3.61 -2.50
CA SER A 99 3.54 4.42 -2.28
C SER A 99 3.55 5.15 -0.94
N TRP A 100 2.40 5.59 -0.43
CA TRP A 100 2.31 6.12 0.93
C TRP A 100 2.64 5.06 1.98
N TYR A 101 2.08 3.85 1.87
CA TYR A 101 2.40 2.76 2.78
C TYR A 101 3.90 2.45 2.77
N HIS A 102 4.52 2.34 1.59
CA HIS A 102 5.95 2.05 1.47
C HIS A 102 6.87 3.19 1.95
N HIS A 103 6.43 4.44 1.87
CA HIS A 103 7.13 5.57 2.51
C HIS A 103 7.21 5.42 4.03
N LEU A 104 6.16 4.86 4.66
CA LEU A 104 6.13 4.57 6.10
C LEU A 104 6.92 3.29 6.47
N HIS A 105 7.26 2.47 5.48
CA HIS A 105 7.95 1.18 5.66
C HIS A 105 9.16 1.08 4.72
N PRO A 106 10.14 2.00 4.81
CA PRO A 106 11.25 2.05 3.87
C PRO A 106 12.14 0.81 3.99
N VAL A 107 12.73 0.41 2.87
CA VAL A 107 13.61 -0.76 2.76
C VAL A 107 15.06 -0.29 2.63
N THR A 108 16.00 -1.02 3.22
CA THR A 108 17.44 -0.79 3.03
C THR A 108 18.08 -1.98 2.33
N ILE A 109 18.66 -1.76 1.15
CA ILE A 109 19.36 -2.79 0.36
C ILE A 109 20.70 -2.22 -0.12
N GLY A 110 21.79 -2.95 0.14
CA GLY A 110 23.12 -2.53 -0.34
C GLY A 110 23.56 -1.15 0.15
N GLY A 111 23.08 -0.72 1.33
CA GLY A 111 23.37 0.61 1.89
C GLY A 111 22.43 1.73 1.43
N PHE A 112 21.54 1.48 0.48
CA PHE A 112 20.52 2.44 0.04
C PHE A 112 19.23 2.24 0.83
N THR A 113 18.73 3.31 1.47
CA THR A 113 17.39 3.34 2.06
C THR A 113 16.43 4.10 1.15
N PHE A 114 15.34 3.46 0.76
CA PHE A 114 14.36 3.99 -0.19
C PHE A 114 12.94 3.51 0.17
N ASP A 115 11.94 4.14 -0.43
CA ASP A 115 10.54 3.82 -0.18
C ASP A 115 10.08 2.74 -1.17
N VAL A 116 10.38 2.93 -2.46
CA VAL A 116 10.03 2.01 -3.57
C VAL A 116 11.20 1.92 -4.56
N ASP A 117 11.21 0.92 -5.45
CA ASP A 117 12.10 0.92 -6.61
C ASP A 117 11.34 1.15 -7.92
N ASN A 118 12.06 1.38 -9.03
CA ASN A 118 11.48 1.70 -10.33
C ASN A 118 10.99 0.49 -11.13
N THR A 119 10.82 -0.67 -10.49
CA THR A 119 10.53 -1.94 -11.15
C THR A 119 9.22 -2.56 -10.65
N THR A 120 8.86 -3.69 -11.24
CA THR A 120 7.69 -4.49 -10.83
C THR A 120 7.80 -5.12 -9.43
N ASN A 121 8.95 -4.99 -8.74
CA ASN A 121 9.03 -5.33 -7.32
C ASN A 121 8.09 -4.46 -6.47
N PHE A 122 7.87 -3.21 -6.90
CA PHE A 122 6.98 -2.25 -6.26
C PHE A 122 5.91 -1.81 -7.26
N GLN A 123 6.23 -0.79 -8.07
CA GLN A 123 5.39 -0.22 -9.11
C GLN A 123 6.31 0.28 -10.24
N VAL A 124 5.88 0.13 -11.49
CA VAL A 124 6.70 0.57 -12.62
C VAL A 124 6.75 2.10 -12.66
N PHE A 125 7.87 2.67 -12.23
CA PHE A 125 8.12 4.12 -12.28
C PHE A 125 9.02 4.46 -13.48
N ARG A 126 8.59 5.43 -14.29
CA ARG A 126 9.42 6.05 -15.31
C ARG A 126 9.34 7.56 -15.17
N TYR A 127 10.48 8.20 -14.94
CA TYR A 127 10.57 9.64 -14.74
C TYR A 127 10.05 10.42 -15.95
N LEU A 128 9.19 11.42 -15.72
CA LEU A 128 8.56 12.26 -16.73
C LEU A 128 7.74 11.47 -17.77
N SER A 129 7.06 10.42 -17.32
CA SER A 129 6.21 9.57 -18.18
C SER A 129 4.71 9.85 -18.03
N GLY A 130 4.32 10.80 -17.18
CA GLY A 130 2.94 11.23 -17.01
C GLY A 130 2.22 11.51 -18.33
N GLN A 131 0.95 11.11 -18.40
CA GLN A 131 0.07 11.32 -19.56
C GLN A 131 -1.19 12.06 -19.15
N VAL A 132 -1.83 12.76 -20.09
CA VAL A 132 -2.95 13.68 -19.80
C VAL A 132 -4.06 12.99 -19.00
N ASP A 133 -4.58 11.86 -19.48
CA ASP A 133 -5.73 11.18 -18.85
C ASP A 133 -5.37 10.58 -17.48
N THR A 134 -4.16 10.04 -17.33
CA THR A 134 -3.69 9.51 -16.05
C THR A 134 -3.40 10.62 -15.05
N ASN A 135 -2.86 11.76 -15.50
CA ASN A 135 -2.58 12.92 -14.65
C ASN A 135 -3.88 13.49 -14.10
N GLN A 136 -4.90 13.62 -14.95
CA GLN A 136 -6.25 14.05 -14.54
C GLN A 136 -6.85 13.10 -13.49
N ALA A 137 -6.63 11.78 -13.62
CA ALA A 137 -7.10 10.82 -12.63
C ALA A 137 -6.39 10.97 -11.28
N VAL A 138 -5.05 11.15 -11.28
CA VAL A 138 -4.27 11.42 -10.06
C VAL A 138 -4.74 12.71 -9.38
N GLU A 139 -4.92 13.78 -10.15
CA GLU A 139 -5.38 15.08 -9.67
C GLU A 139 -6.80 15.00 -9.08
N ALA A 140 -7.70 14.26 -9.73
CA ALA A 140 -9.08 14.08 -9.28
C ALA A 140 -9.18 13.39 -7.92
N VAL A 141 -8.21 12.53 -7.58
CA VAL A 141 -8.20 11.78 -6.32
C VAL A 141 -7.13 12.24 -5.34
N ARG A 142 -6.40 13.34 -5.62
CA ARG A 142 -5.24 13.78 -4.81
C ARG A 142 -5.57 13.96 -3.33
N ARG A 143 -6.79 14.43 -3.03
CA ARG A 143 -7.30 14.65 -1.65
C ARG A 143 -8.05 13.46 -1.04
N LEU A 144 -7.96 12.26 -1.61
CA LEU A 144 -8.73 11.09 -1.17
C LEU A 144 -7.82 9.92 -0.77
N ALA A 145 -8.01 9.32 0.40
CA ALA A 145 -7.30 8.12 0.82
C ALA A 145 -8.28 6.96 1.00
N PHE A 146 -7.85 5.74 0.67
CA PHE A 146 -8.68 4.54 0.83
C PHE A 146 -8.02 3.63 1.86
N THR A 147 -8.66 3.49 3.01
CA THR A 147 -8.03 3.10 4.30
C THR A 147 -8.85 2.05 5.02
N LEU A 148 -8.34 1.49 6.13
CA LEU A 148 -9.23 0.82 7.08
C LEU A 148 -10.28 1.80 7.64
N PRO A 149 -11.42 1.33 8.15
CA PRO A 149 -12.46 2.22 8.68
C PRO A 149 -12.00 3.15 9.81
N ASN A 150 -10.97 2.75 10.56
CA ASN A 150 -10.33 3.56 11.62
C ASN A 150 -9.31 4.59 11.08
N GLY A 151 -9.09 4.65 9.77
CA GLY A 151 -8.15 5.55 9.11
C GLY A 151 -6.74 4.99 8.95
N ASP A 152 -6.46 3.75 9.35
CA ASP A 152 -5.13 3.15 9.19
C ASP A 152 -4.72 3.14 7.71
N ILE A 153 -3.51 3.61 7.47
CA ILE A 153 -2.88 3.60 6.16
C ILE A 153 -2.43 2.17 5.86
N MET A 154 -2.75 1.69 4.67
CA MET A 154 -2.42 0.34 4.25
C MET A 154 -1.97 0.29 2.80
N GLU A 155 -1.26 -0.80 2.49
CA GLU A 155 -0.89 -1.14 1.13
C GLU A 155 -2.12 -1.59 0.31
N LEU A 156 -2.40 -0.89 -0.79
CA LEU A 156 -3.39 -1.34 -1.77
C LEU A 156 -2.71 -2.08 -2.91
N ASN A 157 -2.62 -3.39 -2.76
CA ASN A 157 -1.99 -4.27 -3.74
C ASN A 157 -2.83 -4.41 -5.01
N TYR A 158 -2.19 -4.51 -6.17
CA TYR A 158 -2.84 -4.79 -7.45
C TYR A 158 -2.01 -5.71 -8.36
N ARG A 159 -2.65 -6.27 -9.38
CA ARG A 159 -2.03 -7.11 -10.44
C ARG A 159 -2.80 -6.94 -11.76
N ALA A 160 -2.17 -7.29 -12.88
CA ALA A 160 -2.78 -7.24 -14.22
C ALA A 160 -4.17 -7.89 -14.28
N GLY A 161 -4.24 -9.16 -13.88
CA GLY A 161 -5.44 -9.97 -14.10
C GLY A 161 -5.70 -10.24 -15.58
N TYR A 162 -6.88 -10.77 -15.88
CA TYR A 162 -7.28 -11.11 -17.24
C TYR A 162 -8.23 -10.05 -17.82
N ARG A 163 -8.01 -9.71 -19.10
CA ARG A 163 -8.89 -8.82 -19.88
C ARG A 163 -10.33 -9.34 -19.91
N ASN A 164 -11.30 -8.43 -19.88
CA ASN A 164 -12.74 -8.73 -19.91
C ASN A 164 -13.21 -9.63 -18.74
N ASN A 165 -12.50 -9.63 -17.62
CA ASN A 165 -12.83 -10.45 -16.45
C ASN A 165 -12.74 -9.60 -15.16
N PRO A 166 -13.70 -9.69 -14.22
CA PRO A 166 -13.60 -9.01 -12.93
C PRO A 166 -12.59 -9.65 -11.96
N ASN A 167 -11.95 -10.76 -12.33
CA ASN A 167 -10.89 -11.43 -11.57
C ASN A 167 -11.27 -11.65 -10.09
N TRP A 168 -12.40 -12.35 -9.86
CA TRP A 168 -12.97 -12.60 -8.52
C TRP A 168 -11.98 -13.14 -7.49
N GLN A 169 -10.98 -13.92 -7.92
CA GLN A 169 -9.93 -14.43 -7.07
C GLN A 169 -9.11 -13.31 -6.39
N TYR A 170 -8.96 -12.15 -7.02
CA TYR A 170 -8.22 -11.02 -6.44
C TYR A 170 -9.04 -10.25 -5.40
N ARG A 171 -10.37 -10.18 -5.55
CA ARG A 171 -11.26 -9.64 -4.50
C ARG A 171 -11.06 -10.36 -3.18
N ASN A 172 -11.03 -11.69 -3.20
CA ASN A 172 -10.84 -12.49 -1.98
C ASN A 172 -9.44 -12.30 -1.36
N ALA A 173 -8.46 -11.92 -2.18
CA ALA A 173 -7.11 -11.60 -1.77
C ALA A 173 -6.89 -10.11 -1.43
N GLN A 174 -7.96 -9.30 -1.36
CA GLN A 174 -7.89 -7.86 -1.08
C GLN A 174 -6.94 -7.10 -2.03
N LYS A 175 -7.03 -7.44 -3.32
CA LYS A 175 -6.13 -6.96 -4.37
C LYS A 175 -6.94 -6.53 -5.57
N MET A 176 -6.59 -5.41 -6.19
CA MET A 176 -7.27 -4.96 -7.41
C MET A 176 -6.69 -5.62 -8.66
N ALA A 177 -7.58 -6.06 -9.56
CA ALA A 177 -7.19 -6.41 -10.93
C ALA A 177 -7.19 -5.15 -11.80
N GLN A 178 -6.11 -4.84 -12.51
CA GLN A 178 -6.04 -3.73 -13.46
C GLN A 178 -7.08 -3.92 -14.58
N TRP A 179 -7.04 -5.05 -15.28
CA TRP A 179 -8.07 -5.36 -16.30
C TRP A 179 -9.48 -5.49 -15.73
N GLY A 180 -9.57 -5.85 -14.45
CA GLY A 180 -10.86 -5.98 -13.79
C GLY A 180 -11.42 -4.64 -13.28
N SER A 181 -10.60 -3.61 -13.04
CA SER A 181 -11.10 -2.25 -12.82
C SER A 181 -11.70 -1.70 -14.11
N GLU A 182 -11.05 -1.97 -15.25
CA GLU A 182 -11.57 -1.58 -16.55
C GLU A 182 -12.87 -2.29 -16.88
N TYR A 183 -12.92 -3.62 -16.68
CA TYR A 183 -14.14 -4.41 -16.86
C TYR A 183 -15.35 -3.81 -16.13
N TRP A 184 -15.15 -3.32 -14.90
CA TRP A 184 -16.21 -2.73 -14.10
C TRP A 184 -16.55 -1.30 -14.52
N ALA A 185 -15.55 -0.50 -14.89
CA ALA A 185 -15.75 0.86 -15.38
C ALA A 185 -16.53 0.87 -16.70
N GLU A 186 -16.23 -0.03 -17.65
CA GLU A 186 -16.99 -0.22 -18.90
C GLU A 186 -18.47 -0.59 -18.66
N ARG A 187 -18.79 -1.08 -17.45
CA ARG A 187 -20.16 -1.44 -17.01
C ARG A 187 -20.80 -0.37 -16.14
N GLY A 188 -20.24 0.84 -16.13
CA GLY A 188 -20.78 2.00 -15.44
C GLY A 188 -20.52 2.04 -13.94
N ARG A 189 -19.61 1.22 -13.40
CA ARG A 189 -19.21 1.35 -12.00
C ARG A 189 -18.30 2.55 -11.79
N SER A 190 -18.53 3.26 -10.70
CA SER A 190 -17.63 4.33 -10.26
C SER A 190 -16.34 3.77 -9.67
N TYR A 191 -15.30 4.61 -9.60
CA TYR A 191 -14.02 4.24 -8.98
C TYR A 191 -14.19 3.75 -7.54
N LEU A 192 -15.12 4.35 -6.77
CA LEU A 192 -15.43 3.92 -5.41
C LEU A 192 -16.03 2.50 -5.37
N GLN A 193 -16.98 2.21 -6.27
CA GLN A 193 -17.57 0.87 -6.37
C GLN A 193 -16.55 -0.18 -6.82
N ILE A 194 -15.59 0.21 -7.66
CA ILE A 194 -14.47 -0.64 -8.07
C ILE A 194 -13.55 -0.92 -6.88
N LEU A 195 -13.16 0.11 -6.12
CA LEU A 195 -12.32 -0.03 -4.93
C LEU A 195 -13.01 -0.93 -3.88
N GLN A 196 -14.28 -0.66 -3.57
CA GLN A 196 -15.06 -1.47 -2.62
C GLN A 196 -15.26 -2.92 -3.07
N PHE A 197 -15.21 -3.18 -4.38
CA PHE A 197 -15.25 -4.54 -4.89
C PHE A 197 -13.98 -5.32 -4.56
N TYR A 198 -12.80 -4.73 -4.74
CA TYR A 198 -11.51 -5.42 -4.56
C TYR A 198 -10.96 -5.35 -3.14
N TYR A 199 -11.19 -4.23 -2.47
CA TYR A 199 -10.68 -3.93 -1.13
C TYR A 199 -11.88 -3.79 -0.20
N MET A 200 -12.28 -4.92 0.38
CA MET A 200 -13.47 -5.02 1.23
C MET A 200 -13.23 -4.38 2.58
N ASP A 201 -14.29 -3.89 3.23
CA ASP A 201 -14.22 -3.32 4.58
C ASP A 201 -13.20 -2.18 4.68
N ARG A 202 -13.30 -1.24 3.74
CA ARG A 202 -12.45 -0.04 3.64
C ARG A 202 -13.30 1.21 3.50
N SER A 203 -12.70 2.34 3.86
CA SER A 203 -13.32 3.66 3.81
C SER A 203 -12.55 4.59 2.89
N LEU A 204 -13.28 5.35 2.07
CA LEU A 204 -12.76 6.50 1.35
C LEU A 204 -12.85 7.73 2.27
N LEU A 205 -11.70 8.31 2.61
CA LEU A 205 -11.58 9.46 3.50
C LEU A 205 -10.94 10.62 2.74
N GLN A 206 -11.31 11.85 3.08
CA GLN A 206 -10.65 13.03 2.55
C GLN A 206 -9.40 13.35 3.38
N VAL A 207 -8.30 13.68 2.71
CA VAL A 207 -7.03 14.09 3.32
C VAL A 207 -6.68 15.55 2.95
N PRO A 208 -5.82 16.23 3.73
CA PRO A 208 -5.46 17.63 3.51
C PRO A 208 -4.98 17.98 2.10
#